data_AF-A0A351DVD8-F1
#
_entry.id   AF-A0A351DVD8-F1
#
_cell.length_a   1.000
_cell.length_b   1.000
_cell.length_c   1.000
_cell.angle_alpha   90.00
_cell.angle_beta   90.00
_cell.angle_gamma   90.00
#
_symmetry.space_group_name_H-M   'P 1'
#
loop_
_entity.id
_entity.type
_entity.pdbx_description
1 polymer ?
#
loop_
_entity_poly.entity_id
_entity_poly.type
_entity_poly.pdbx_seq_one_letter_code
_entity_poly.pdbx_strand_id
1 'polypeptide(L)'
;AISGIGVSNFGHQEPTIHDRLRKQLDAHLHTMVYGEMVQSVQQRAGALLLDTMPSALDCVYFVNSGAEAVDAALKLAKRTTGRSRLLAVQGGYHGNTHGALSVSSNESRKSAYRPLLPDVEFLGWNDPKDVSRIDDTVACIIVETVQGDAGIRIPDASWLQALRRRCDEVGALLVLDEIQCGMGRTGTPWAFLQFDVVPDMVCMGKALGGGMPVGALVASKQAMSQFAQNPSLGHITTFGGHPLVCAGVEGALTCMNALDWAVVE
;
A
#
# COMPACT_ATOMS: atom_id res chain seq x y z
N ALA A 1 -10.30 6.09 -22.95
CA ALA A 1 -10.17 4.80 -22.25
C ALA A 1 -10.61 5.00 -20.81
N ILE A 2 -11.28 4.02 -20.17
CA ILE A 2 -11.52 4.06 -18.71
C ILE A 2 -10.14 4.10 -18.04
N SER A 3 -9.90 5.05 -17.13
CA SER A 3 -8.63 5.49 -16.48
C SER A 3 -7.62 4.39 -16.01
N GLY A 4 -7.32 3.40 -16.83
CA GLY A 4 -6.45 2.26 -16.53
C GLY A 4 -6.86 1.47 -15.27
N ILE A 5 -8.15 1.35 -14.96
CA ILE A 5 -8.62 0.76 -13.68
C ILE A 5 -8.03 1.51 -12.46
N GLY A 6 -8.09 2.85 -12.51
CA GLY A 6 -7.59 3.73 -11.44
C GLY A 6 -6.08 4.01 -11.49
N VAL A 7 -5.41 3.75 -12.62
CA VAL A 7 -3.99 4.06 -12.82
C VAL A 7 -3.78 5.49 -13.32
N SER A 8 -4.61 5.97 -14.24
CA SER A 8 -4.39 7.25 -14.93
C SER A 8 -5.01 8.46 -14.19
N ASN A 9 -4.77 8.62 -12.88
CA ASN A 9 -5.34 9.73 -12.09
C ASN A 9 -4.95 11.11 -12.66
N PHE A 10 -3.73 11.25 -13.19
CA PHE A 10 -3.20 12.50 -13.73
C PHE A 10 -3.36 12.62 -15.26
N GLY A 11 -4.13 11.73 -15.89
CA GLY A 11 -4.29 11.66 -17.34
C GLY A 11 -3.23 10.78 -18.02
N HIS A 12 -3.26 10.73 -19.35
CA HIS A 12 -2.48 9.78 -20.16
C HIS A 12 -1.12 10.30 -20.66
N GLN A 13 -0.92 11.62 -20.66
CA GLN A 13 0.29 12.26 -21.21
C GLN A 13 0.71 13.45 -20.34
N GLU A 14 0.58 13.30 -19.03
CA GLU A 14 0.90 14.39 -18.11
C GLU A 14 2.38 14.82 -18.33
N PRO A 15 2.62 16.11 -18.67
CA PRO A 15 3.95 16.57 -19.09
C PRO A 15 5.04 16.38 -18.05
N THR A 16 4.74 16.56 -16.77
CA THR A 16 5.70 16.43 -15.66
C THR A 16 6.21 15.00 -15.57
N ILE A 17 5.32 14.00 -15.58
CA ILE A 17 5.64 12.57 -15.57
C ILE A 17 6.47 12.23 -16.80
N HIS A 18 6.08 12.68 -17.98
CA HIS A 18 6.82 12.42 -19.22
C HIS A 18 8.23 13.00 -19.20
N ASP A 19 8.41 14.22 -18.67
CA ASP A 19 9.73 14.85 -18.52
C ASP A 19 10.63 14.06 -17.56
N ARG A 20 10.12 13.63 -16.40
CA ARG A 20 10.88 12.79 -15.45
C ARG A 20 11.31 11.47 -16.07
N LEU A 21 10.40 10.80 -16.77
CA LEU A 21 10.69 9.54 -17.45
C LEU A 21 11.77 9.69 -18.52
N ARG A 22 11.68 10.71 -19.38
CA ARG A 22 12.70 10.98 -20.43
C ARG A 22 14.07 11.25 -19.84
N LYS A 23 14.14 12.13 -18.83
CA LYS A 23 15.41 12.44 -18.14
C LYS A 23 16.06 11.20 -17.54
N GLN A 24 15.28 10.31 -16.94
CA GLN A 24 15.83 9.08 -16.38
C GLN A 24 16.21 8.06 -17.48
N LEU A 25 15.42 7.96 -18.56
CA LEU A 25 15.72 7.12 -19.71
C LEU A 25 17.06 7.49 -20.36
N ASP A 26 17.32 8.79 -20.53
CA ASP A 26 18.57 9.30 -21.12
C ASP A 26 19.78 9.09 -20.19
N ALA A 27 19.55 8.94 -18.88
CA ALA A 27 20.60 8.66 -17.90
C ALA A 27 20.95 7.16 -17.84
N HIS A 28 20.01 6.33 -17.38
CA HIS A 28 20.14 4.86 -17.29
C HIS A 28 18.82 4.20 -16.87
N LEU A 29 18.65 2.92 -17.20
CA LEU A 29 17.46 2.15 -16.85
C LEU A 29 17.55 1.50 -15.47
N HIS A 30 18.40 0.47 -15.34
CA HIS A 30 18.46 -0.37 -14.16
C HIS A 30 19.89 -0.48 -13.62
N THR A 31 20.00 -0.38 -12.31
CA THR A 31 21.22 -0.60 -11.52
C THR A 31 20.81 -1.34 -10.25
N MET A 32 21.78 -1.75 -9.44
CA MET A 32 21.48 -2.31 -8.12
C MET A 32 20.59 -1.34 -7.32
N VAL A 33 19.41 -1.81 -6.92
CA VAL A 33 18.38 -1.03 -6.17
C VAL A 33 18.54 -1.13 -4.66
N TYR A 34 19.46 -1.99 -4.20
CA TYR A 34 19.85 -2.18 -2.81
C TYR A 34 21.36 -1.95 -2.65
N GLY A 35 21.81 -1.34 -1.55
CA GLY A 35 23.24 -1.35 -1.17
C GLY A 35 23.99 -0.03 -1.34
N GLU A 36 25.28 -0.13 -1.66
CA GLU A 36 26.34 0.87 -1.43
C GLU A 36 26.17 2.20 -2.18
N MET A 37 25.43 2.22 -3.30
CA MET A 37 25.26 3.40 -4.15
C MET A 37 23.83 3.94 -4.07
N VAL A 38 23.70 5.16 -3.56
CA VAL A 38 22.41 5.85 -3.45
C VAL A 38 21.89 6.25 -4.83
N GLN A 39 20.69 5.80 -5.19
CA GLN A 39 19.99 6.25 -6.39
C GLN A 39 19.18 7.52 -6.08
N SER A 40 19.61 8.66 -6.61
CA SER A 40 18.99 9.96 -6.29
C SER A 40 17.50 10.04 -6.64
N VAL A 41 17.07 9.40 -7.75
CA VAL A 41 15.66 9.35 -8.17
C VAL A 41 14.79 8.55 -7.20
N GLN A 42 15.30 7.42 -6.70
CA GLN A 42 14.60 6.60 -5.71
C GLN A 42 14.45 7.37 -4.38
N GLN A 43 15.49 8.08 -3.95
CA GLN A 43 15.46 8.91 -2.75
C GLN A 43 14.48 10.09 -2.88
N ARG A 44 14.48 10.80 -4.02
CA ARG A 44 13.52 11.89 -4.26
C ARG A 44 12.07 11.38 -4.30
N ALA A 45 11.82 10.28 -5.00
CA ALA A 45 10.50 9.66 -5.03
C ALA A 45 10.03 9.23 -3.63
N GLY A 46 10.93 8.61 -2.85
CA GLY A 46 10.66 8.24 -1.46
C GLY A 46 10.38 9.45 -0.57
N ALA A 47 11.21 10.50 -0.66
CA ALA A 47 11.04 11.73 0.13
C ALA A 47 9.71 12.42 -0.18
N LEU A 48 9.40 12.62 -1.47
CA LEU A 48 8.12 13.20 -1.90
C LEU A 48 6.92 12.39 -1.42
N LEU A 49 7.05 11.06 -1.33
CA LEU A 49 5.98 10.20 -0.82
C LEU A 49 5.80 10.41 0.69
N LEU A 50 6.89 10.42 1.44
CA LEU A 50 6.87 10.61 2.89
C LEU A 50 6.38 12.00 3.31
N ASP A 51 6.61 13.04 2.49
CA ASP A 51 6.07 14.39 2.72
C ASP A 51 4.53 14.43 2.74
N THR A 52 3.88 13.41 2.19
CA THR A 52 2.40 13.28 2.17
C THR A 52 1.85 12.41 3.30
N MET A 53 2.72 11.91 4.19
CA MET A 53 2.37 10.94 5.24
C MET A 53 2.42 11.55 6.64
N PRO A 54 1.63 11.04 7.59
CA PRO A 54 1.87 11.27 9.02
C PRO A 54 3.29 10.84 9.43
N SER A 55 3.91 11.53 10.38
CA SER A 55 5.31 11.31 10.77
C SER A 55 5.64 9.92 11.33
N ALA A 56 4.63 9.14 11.73
CA ALA A 56 4.81 7.75 12.17
C ALA A 56 5.12 6.78 11.02
N LEU A 57 4.82 7.20 9.78
CA LEU A 57 5.04 6.47 8.54
C LEU A 57 6.23 7.10 7.80
N ASP A 58 7.45 6.70 8.17
CA ASP A 58 8.71 7.37 7.82
C ASP A 58 9.66 6.53 6.95
N CYS A 59 9.19 5.40 6.39
CA CYS A 59 10.00 4.55 5.52
C CYS A 59 9.19 3.95 4.36
N VAL A 60 9.75 4.06 3.14
CA VAL A 60 9.15 3.52 1.91
C VAL A 60 9.92 2.29 1.46
N TYR A 61 9.19 1.21 1.15
CA TYR A 61 9.71 0.03 0.48
C TYR A 61 9.01 -0.17 -0.86
N PHE A 62 9.74 0.10 -1.95
CA PHE A 62 9.22 -0.03 -3.31
C PHE A 62 9.23 -1.48 -3.78
N VAL A 63 8.15 -1.84 -4.47
CA VAL A 63 7.90 -3.14 -5.12
C VAL A 63 7.27 -2.90 -6.50
N ASN A 64 6.87 -3.95 -7.22
CA ASN A 64 6.49 -3.81 -8.64
C ASN A 64 4.97 -3.74 -8.87
N SER A 65 4.16 -4.04 -7.84
CA SER A 65 2.71 -4.00 -7.95
C SER A 65 2.04 -3.84 -6.58
N GLY A 66 0.76 -3.51 -6.59
CA GLY A 66 -0.05 -3.49 -5.37
C GLY A 66 -0.11 -4.86 -4.66
N ALA A 67 -0.20 -5.97 -5.42
CA ALA A 67 -0.20 -7.30 -4.82
C ALA A 67 1.13 -7.63 -4.11
N GLU A 68 2.27 -7.19 -4.68
CA GLU A 68 3.56 -7.31 -3.99
C GLU A 68 3.64 -6.42 -2.74
N ALA A 69 2.99 -5.25 -2.74
CA ALA A 69 2.94 -4.37 -1.57
C ALA A 69 2.13 -5.02 -0.43
N VAL A 70 1.02 -5.66 -0.77
CA VAL A 70 0.23 -6.47 0.17
C VAL A 70 1.06 -7.66 0.68
N ASP A 71 1.70 -8.43 -0.19
CA ASP A 71 2.56 -9.55 0.25
C ASP A 71 3.68 -9.08 1.20
N ALA A 72 4.29 -7.92 0.91
CA ALA A 72 5.25 -7.30 1.80
C ALA A 72 4.61 -6.92 3.15
N ALA A 73 3.44 -6.28 3.17
CA ALA A 73 2.75 -5.92 4.41
C ALA A 73 2.44 -7.14 5.29
N LEU A 74 1.92 -8.22 4.68
CA LEU A 74 1.61 -9.46 5.39
C LEU A 74 2.88 -10.09 5.99
N LYS A 75 4.00 -10.07 5.25
CA LYS A 75 5.29 -10.56 5.75
C LYS A 75 5.83 -9.68 6.88
N LEU A 76 5.72 -8.36 6.75
CA LEU A 76 6.17 -7.40 7.75
C LEU A 76 5.36 -7.52 9.04
N ALA A 77 4.04 -7.73 8.93
CA ALA A 77 3.17 -7.96 10.09
C ALA A 77 3.58 -9.20 10.89
N LYS A 78 3.79 -10.33 10.20
CA LYS A 78 4.23 -11.59 10.84
C LYS A 78 5.61 -11.44 11.48
N ARG A 79 6.53 -10.71 10.84
CA ARG A 79 7.85 -10.39 11.38
C ARG A 79 7.78 -9.56 12.64
N THR A 80 7.01 -8.49 12.59
CA THR A 80 6.93 -7.48 13.66
C THR A 80 6.28 -8.06 14.91
N THR A 81 5.25 -8.88 14.73
CA THR A 81 4.45 -9.42 15.85
C THR A 81 4.90 -10.82 16.29
N GLY A 82 5.57 -11.58 15.42
CA GLY A 82 5.83 -13.02 15.63
C GLY A 82 4.58 -13.91 15.50
N ARG A 83 3.45 -13.35 15.05
CA ARG A 83 2.14 -14.02 14.97
C ARG A 83 1.83 -14.44 13.52
N SER A 84 0.98 -15.45 13.33
CA SER A 84 0.61 -15.95 11.99
C SER A 84 -0.79 -15.54 11.53
N ARG A 85 -1.73 -15.32 12.47
CA ARG A 85 -3.15 -15.02 12.16
C ARG A 85 -3.29 -13.68 11.46
N LEU A 86 -4.01 -13.69 10.35
CA LEU A 86 -4.30 -12.52 9.52
C LEU A 86 -5.82 -12.34 9.46
N LEU A 87 -6.27 -11.12 9.74
CA LEU A 87 -7.66 -10.75 9.53
C LEU A 87 -7.78 -9.90 8.26
N ALA A 88 -8.82 -10.15 7.49
CA ALA A 88 -9.21 -9.33 6.33
C ALA A 88 -10.71 -9.04 6.41
N VAL A 89 -11.26 -8.26 5.47
CA VAL A 89 -12.67 -7.83 5.52
C VAL A 89 -13.46 -8.35 4.33
N GLN A 90 -14.69 -8.80 4.57
CA GLN A 90 -15.62 -9.22 3.53
C GLN A 90 -15.86 -8.10 2.51
N GLY A 91 -15.80 -8.47 1.22
CA GLY A 91 -15.82 -7.55 0.08
C GLY A 91 -14.42 -7.17 -0.43
N GLY A 92 -13.37 -7.38 0.35
CA GLY A 92 -12.04 -6.87 0.04
C GLY A 92 -11.35 -7.54 -1.17
N TYR A 93 -10.61 -6.74 -1.93
CA TYR A 93 -9.71 -7.17 -3.00
C TYR A 93 -8.31 -6.58 -2.82
N HIS A 94 -7.32 -7.45 -2.60
CA HIS A 94 -5.94 -7.07 -2.29
C HIS A 94 -4.92 -7.55 -3.33
N GLY A 95 -5.35 -8.28 -4.36
CA GLY A 95 -4.50 -8.72 -5.46
C GLY A 95 -4.57 -10.23 -5.76
N ASN A 96 -3.78 -10.68 -6.73
CA ASN A 96 -3.83 -12.04 -7.27
C ASN A 96 -2.55 -12.88 -7.03
N THR A 97 -1.54 -12.36 -6.34
CA THR A 97 -0.46 -13.23 -5.83
C THR A 97 -1.02 -14.13 -4.73
N HIS A 98 -0.40 -15.29 -4.46
CA HIS A 98 -0.96 -16.25 -3.49
C HIS A 98 -1.20 -15.62 -2.11
N GLY A 99 -0.33 -14.73 -1.62
CA GLY A 99 -0.52 -14.07 -0.33
C GLY A 99 -1.67 -13.07 -0.35
N ALA A 100 -1.61 -12.09 -1.24
CA ALA A 100 -2.67 -11.10 -1.45
C ALA A 100 -4.05 -11.70 -1.76
N LEU A 101 -4.09 -12.77 -2.55
CA LEU A 101 -5.33 -13.48 -2.88
C LEU A 101 -5.90 -14.21 -1.66
N SER A 102 -5.04 -14.66 -0.73
CA SER A 102 -5.48 -15.31 0.51
C SER A 102 -6.36 -14.38 1.35
N VAL A 103 -5.98 -13.10 1.42
CA VAL A 103 -6.71 -12.05 2.15
C VAL A 103 -7.79 -11.34 1.32
N SER A 104 -7.95 -11.67 0.04
CA SER A 104 -9.07 -11.17 -0.80
C SER A 104 -10.31 -12.04 -0.60
N SER A 105 -11.50 -11.49 -0.42
CA SER A 105 -12.65 -12.28 0.09
C SER A 105 -13.51 -12.96 -0.99
N ASN A 106 -13.32 -12.63 -2.27
CA ASN A 106 -14.21 -13.10 -3.34
C ASN A 106 -13.92 -14.57 -3.72
N GLU A 107 -14.75 -15.50 -3.23
CA GLU A 107 -14.57 -16.93 -3.45
C GLU A 107 -14.67 -17.36 -4.92
N SER A 108 -15.48 -16.70 -5.75
CA SER A 108 -15.55 -17.05 -7.18
C SER A 108 -14.22 -16.79 -7.90
N ARG A 109 -13.44 -15.81 -7.42
CA ARG A 109 -12.13 -15.47 -7.95
C ARG A 109 -10.99 -16.34 -7.43
N LYS A 110 -11.13 -16.96 -6.26
CA LYS A 110 -10.00 -17.66 -5.61
C LYS A 110 -10.17 -19.16 -5.35
N SER A 111 -11.38 -19.71 -5.50
CA SER A 111 -11.67 -21.12 -5.19
C SER A 111 -10.80 -22.12 -5.96
N ALA A 112 -10.49 -21.83 -7.23
CA ALA A 112 -9.68 -22.70 -8.10
C ALA A 112 -8.19 -22.80 -7.72
N TYR A 113 -7.70 -21.93 -6.84
CA TYR A 113 -6.27 -21.86 -6.47
C TYR A 113 -5.98 -22.40 -5.06
N ARG A 114 -6.95 -23.05 -4.43
CA ARG A 114 -6.80 -23.59 -3.06
C ARG A 114 -5.86 -24.81 -3.04
N PRO A 115 -5.10 -25.02 -1.95
CA PRO A 115 -5.09 -24.24 -0.71
C PRO A 115 -4.32 -22.90 -0.84
N LEU A 116 -4.84 -21.88 -0.16
CA LEU A 116 -4.23 -20.56 0.00
C LEU A 116 -3.47 -20.47 1.34
N LEU A 117 -2.97 -19.29 1.73
CA LEU A 117 -2.31 -19.13 3.03
C LEU A 117 -3.26 -19.58 4.17
N PRO A 118 -2.74 -20.33 5.17
CA PRO A 118 -3.49 -20.67 6.36
C PRO A 118 -3.66 -19.45 7.27
N ASP A 119 -4.46 -19.62 8.32
CA ASP A 119 -4.70 -18.63 9.38
C ASP A 119 -5.24 -17.27 8.88
N VAL A 120 -6.04 -17.29 7.82
CA VAL A 120 -6.76 -16.11 7.31
C VAL A 120 -8.24 -16.20 7.66
N GLU A 121 -8.76 -15.19 8.33
CA GLU A 121 -10.18 -15.05 8.65
C GLU A 121 -10.73 -13.72 8.13
N PHE A 122 -12.05 -13.69 7.89
CA PHE A 122 -12.73 -12.50 7.40
C PHE A 122 -13.68 -11.94 8.45
N LEU A 123 -13.58 -10.62 8.66
CA LEU A 123 -14.53 -9.82 9.42
C LEU A 123 -15.63 -9.27 8.49
N GLY A 124 -16.82 -9.02 9.03
CA GLY A 124 -17.89 -8.29 8.37
C GLY A 124 -17.53 -6.82 8.17
N TRP A 125 -17.89 -6.28 7.00
CA TRP A 125 -17.73 -4.86 6.71
C TRP A 125 -18.67 -4.01 7.58
N ASN A 126 -18.12 -2.98 8.25
CA ASN A 126 -18.85 -2.16 9.23
C ASN A 126 -19.54 -2.97 10.34
N ASP A 127 -19.08 -4.19 10.65
CA ASP A 127 -19.64 -4.96 11.77
C ASP A 127 -18.86 -4.65 13.07
N PRO A 128 -19.45 -3.94 14.04
CA PRO A 128 -18.78 -3.65 15.31
C PRO A 128 -18.55 -4.88 16.18
N LYS A 129 -19.31 -5.97 15.99
CA LYS A 129 -19.16 -7.20 16.78
C LYS A 129 -17.88 -7.94 16.43
N ASP A 130 -17.42 -7.80 15.19
CA ASP A 130 -16.22 -8.46 14.71
C ASP A 130 -14.93 -7.78 15.17
N VAL A 131 -15.00 -6.52 15.65
CA VAL A 131 -13.83 -5.80 16.18
C VAL A 131 -13.16 -6.57 17.32
N SER A 132 -13.94 -7.22 18.20
CA SER A 132 -13.38 -7.99 19.31
C SER A 132 -12.60 -9.24 18.88
N ARG A 133 -12.73 -9.68 17.63
CA ARG A 133 -11.97 -10.82 17.07
C ARG A 133 -10.51 -10.45 16.77
N ILE A 134 -10.18 -9.16 16.74
CA ILE A 134 -8.80 -8.68 16.73
C ILE A 134 -8.27 -8.87 18.15
N ASP A 135 -7.60 -9.98 18.41
CA ASP A 135 -7.01 -10.34 19.70
C ASP A 135 -5.47 -10.32 19.65
N ASP A 136 -4.83 -10.66 20.77
CA ASP A 136 -3.38 -10.66 20.94
C ASP A 136 -2.65 -11.79 20.21
N THR A 137 -3.36 -12.62 19.45
CA THR A 137 -2.78 -13.64 18.58
C THR A 137 -2.81 -13.23 17.10
N VAL A 138 -3.44 -12.09 16.77
CA VAL A 138 -3.52 -11.54 15.41
C VAL A 138 -2.26 -10.75 15.08
N ALA A 139 -1.66 -11.04 13.92
CA ALA A 139 -0.52 -10.30 13.38
C ALA A 139 -0.95 -8.95 12.80
N CYS A 140 -1.97 -8.98 11.94
CA CYS A 140 -2.57 -7.75 11.42
C CYS A 140 -4.02 -7.96 10.98
N ILE A 141 -4.72 -6.85 10.87
CA ILE A 141 -5.91 -6.71 10.04
C ILE A 141 -5.58 -5.87 8.80
N ILE A 142 -5.97 -6.34 7.62
CA ILE A 142 -5.87 -5.60 6.36
C ILE A 142 -7.26 -5.20 5.85
N VAL A 143 -7.41 -3.95 5.44
CA VAL A 143 -8.66 -3.40 4.91
C VAL A 143 -8.39 -2.31 3.88
N GLU A 144 -9.15 -2.29 2.79
CA GLU A 144 -9.20 -1.12 1.90
C GLU A 144 -9.86 0.05 2.63
N THR A 145 -9.27 1.24 2.63
CA THR A 145 -9.93 2.41 3.26
C THR A 145 -11.29 2.67 2.62
N VAL A 146 -11.40 2.53 1.30
CA VAL A 146 -12.67 2.49 0.56
C VAL A 146 -12.63 1.27 -0.35
N GLN A 147 -13.58 0.32 -0.20
CA GLN A 147 -13.60 -0.89 -1.02
C GLN A 147 -14.01 -0.56 -2.45
N GLY A 148 -13.10 -0.79 -3.40
CA GLY A 148 -13.35 -0.52 -4.82
C GLY A 148 -14.22 -1.60 -5.47
N ASP A 149 -13.68 -2.81 -5.55
CA ASP A 149 -14.28 -3.96 -6.26
C ASP A 149 -15.62 -4.41 -5.66
N ALA A 150 -15.90 -4.06 -4.40
CA ALA A 150 -17.17 -4.34 -3.72
C ALA A 150 -18.30 -3.35 -4.04
N GLY A 151 -18.08 -2.43 -4.98
CA GLY A 151 -19.07 -1.43 -5.40
C GLY A 151 -18.93 -0.08 -4.70
N ILE A 152 -17.69 0.40 -4.52
CA ILE A 152 -17.37 1.72 -3.92
C ILE A 152 -18.02 1.90 -2.54
N ARG A 153 -17.57 1.12 -1.56
CA ARG A 153 -18.12 1.15 -0.20
C ARG A 153 -17.22 1.98 0.71
N ILE A 154 -17.78 3.06 1.23
CA ILE A 154 -17.14 3.94 2.22
C ILE A 154 -17.42 3.37 3.62
N PRO A 155 -16.41 3.22 4.50
CA PRO A 155 -16.61 2.68 5.84
C PRO A 155 -17.28 3.70 6.76
N ASP A 156 -17.90 3.21 7.83
CA ASP A 156 -18.30 4.09 8.92
C ASP A 156 -17.03 4.57 9.64
N ALA A 157 -16.86 5.88 9.81
CA ALA A 157 -15.66 6.43 10.44
C ALA A 157 -15.40 5.83 11.84
N SER A 158 -16.48 5.66 12.61
CA SER A 158 -16.41 5.06 13.95
C SER A 158 -15.93 3.60 13.92
N TRP A 159 -16.21 2.85 12.86
CA TRP A 159 -15.78 1.48 12.68
C TRP A 159 -14.29 1.41 12.33
N LEU A 160 -13.81 2.20 11.36
CA LEU A 160 -12.39 2.23 11.01
C LEU A 160 -11.53 2.70 12.20
N GLN A 161 -11.99 3.69 12.94
CA GLN A 161 -11.36 4.14 14.20
C GLN A 161 -11.40 3.05 15.29
N ALA A 162 -12.46 2.23 15.34
CA ALA A 162 -12.52 1.10 16.27
C ALA A 162 -11.49 0.01 15.92
N LEU A 163 -11.26 -0.26 14.63
CA LEU A 163 -10.17 -1.17 14.21
C LEU A 163 -8.81 -0.65 14.67
N ARG A 164 -8.52 0.64 14.46
CA ARG A 164 -7.27 1.28 14.92
C ARG A 164 -7.09 1.15 16.43
N ARG A 165 -8.08 1.60 17.22
CA ARG A 165 -8.01 1.51 18.69
C ARG A 165 -7.79 0.06 19.15
N ARG A 166 -8.47 -0.88 18.52
CA ARG A 166 -8.35 -2.29 18.89
C ARG A 166 -6.98 -2.86 18.56
N CYS A 167 -6.42 -2.52 17.41
CA CYS A 167 -5.04 -2.86 17.05
C CYS A 167 -4.04 -2.36 18.11
N ASP A 168 -4.21 -1.11 18.58
CA ASP A 168 -3.37 -0.52 19.63
C ASP A 168 -3.45 -1.29 20.95
N GLU A 169 -4.66 -1.69 21.36
CA GLU A 169 -4.91 -2.42 22.61
C GLU A 169 -4.22 -3.80 22.66
N VAL A 170 -4.17 -4.53 21.54
CA VAL A 170 -3.74 -5.94 21.50
C VAL A 170 -2.39 -6.16 20.80
N GLY A 171 -1.81 -5.08 20.27
CA GLY A 171 -0.56 -5.12 19.51
C GLY A 171 -0.67 -5.81 18.15
N ALA A 172 -1.87 -5.92 17.59
CA ALA A 172 -2.05 -6.30 16.19
C ALA A 172 -1.83 -5.06 15.31
N LEU A 173 -1.34 -5.24 14.09
CA LEU A 173 -1.08 -4.11 13.18
C LEU A 173 -2.28 -3.81 12.29
N LEU A 174 -2.55 -2.53 12.05
CA LEU A 174 -3.54 -2.08 11.07
C LEU A 174 -2.84 -1.80 9.74
N VAL A 175 -3.23 -2.51 8.69
CA VAL A 175 -2.76 -2.31 7.31
C VAL A 175 -3.90 -1.70 6.49
N LEU A 176 -3.69 -0.52 5.94
CA LEU A 176 -4.62 0.09 5.00
C LEU A 176 -4.17 -0.12 3.56
N ASP A 177 -5.05 -0.71 2.76
CA ASP A 177 -4.88 -0.83 1.32
C ASP A 177 -5.42 0.43 0.62
N GLU A 178 -4.50 1.33 0.27
CA GLU A 178 -4.75 2.57 -0.46
C GLU A 178 -4.44 2.42 -1.96
N ILE A 179 -4.24 1.19 -2.47
CA ILE A 179 -3.82 0.94 -3.85
C ILE A 179 -4.81 1.56 -4.84
N GLN A 180 -6.11 1.55 -4.52
CA GLN A 180 -7.16 2.14 -5.37
C GLN A 180 -7.64 3.52 -4.93
N CYS A 181 -7.82 3.72 -3.62
CA CYS A 181 -8.46 4.92 -3.07
C CYS A 181 -7.48 6.05 -2.75
N GLY A 182 -6.18 5.77 -2.75
CA GLY A 182 -5.13 6.77 -2.55
C GLY A 182 -4.77 7.55 -3.83
N MET A 183 -3.66 8.28 -3.77
CA MET A 183 -3.15 9.12 -4.85
C MET A 183 -4.20 10.14 -5.35
N GLY A 184 -4.93 10.77 -4.44
CA GLY A 184 -5.91 11.82 -4.75
C GLY A 184 -7.29 11.32 -5.18
N ARG A 185 -7.52 10.00 -5.33
CA ARG A 185 -8.77 9.47 -5.89
C ARG A 185 -10.01 9.84 -5.07
N THR A 186 -9.86 10.02 -3.77
CA THR A 186 -10.96 10.27 -2.83
C THR A 186 -11.05 11.73 -2.37
N GLY A 187 -10.37 12.68 -3.04
CA GLY A 187 -10.40 14.10 -2.68
C GLY A 187 -9.34 14.55 -1.66
N THR A 188 -8.48 13.63 -1.22
CA THR A 188 -7.28 13.90 -0.39
C THR A 188 -6.13 13.05 -0.90
N PRO A 189 -4.86 13.34 -0.54
CA PRO A 189 -3.72 12.52 -0.96
C PRO A 189 -3.94 11.03 -0.69
N TRP A 190 -4.47 10.70 0.50
CA TRP A 190 -4.77 9.35 0.97
C TRP A 190 -6.11 9.34 1.67
N ALA A 191 -6.94 8.33 1.38
CA ALA A 191 -8.31 8.27 1.88
C ALA A 191 -8.36 8.21 3.41
N PHE A 192 -7.39 7.55 4.05
CA PHE A 192 -7.39 7.35 5.50
C PHE A 192 -7.30 8.67 6.30
N LEU A 193 -6.76 9.73 5.68
CA LEU A 193 -6.66 11.06 6.29
C LEU A 193 -8.04 11.65 6.61
N GLN A 194 -9.09 11.22 5.90
CA GLN A 194 -10.47 11.68 6.11
C GLN A 194 -11.14 11.05 7.34
N PHE A 195 -10.50 10.03 7.94
CA PHE A 195 -11.08 9.23 9.03
C PHE A 195 -10.36 9.40 10.37
N ASP A 196 -9.37 10.29 10.44
CA ASP A 196 -8.51 10.49 11.62
C ASP A 196 -7.85 9.19 12.11
N VAL A 197 -7.43 8.34 11.16
CA VAL A 197 -6.77 7.06 11.44
C VAL A 197 -5.38 7.06 10.86
N VAL A 198 -4.36 6.80 11.68
CA VAL A 198 -3.00 6.52 11.22
C VAL A 198 -2.75 5.01 11.32
N PRO A 199 -2.59 4.29 10.19
CA PRO A 199 -2.31 2.87 10.23
C PRO A 199 -0.84 2.59 10.53
N ASP A 200 -0.51 1.33 10.81
CA ASP A 200 0.87 0.89 10.97
C ASP A 200 1.58 0.73 9.61
N MET A 201 0.80 0.40 8.58
CA MET A 201 1.27 0.18 7.22
C MET A 201 0.25 0.67 6.19
N VAL A 202 0.75 1.21 5.08
CA VAL A 202 -0.06 1.60 3.93
C VAL A 202 0.46 0.92 2.66
N CYS A 203 -0.40 0.17 1.98
CA CYS A 203 -0.12 -0.42 0.67
C CYS A 203 -0.54 0.52 -0.44
N MET A 204 0.31 0.70 -1.44
CA MET A 204 0.11 1.62 -2.57
C MET A 204 0.48 0.96 -3.90
N GLY A 205 -0.07 1.49 -4.98
CA GLY A 205 0.20 1.03 -6.35
C GLY A 205 -0.58 1.86 -7.36
N LYS A 206 -1.03 1.25 -8.45
CA LYS A 206 -1.83 1.90 -9.52
C LYS A 206 -1.31 3.29 -9.90
N ALA A 207 -2.01 4.35 -9.51
CA ALA A 207 -1.69 5.73 -9.87
C ALA A 207 -0.35 6.24 -9.32
N LEU A 208 0.22 5.58 -8.30
CA LEU A 208 1.52 5.92 -7.73
C LEU A 208 2.60 6.00 -8.80
N GLY A 209 2.59 5.09 -9.78
CA GLY A 209 3.64 5.00 -10.80
C GLY A 209 3.53 6.01 -11.93
N GLY A 210 2.49 6.85 -11.96
CA GLY A 210 2.27 7.75 -13.10
C GLY A 210 2.12 7.00 -14.44
N GLY A 211 1.58 5.78 -14.41
CA GLY A 211 1.50 4.87 -15.56
C GLY A 211 2.58 3.78 -15.61
N MET A 212 3.62 3.85 -14.78
CA MET A 212 4.62 2.78 -14.63
C MET A 212 4.17 1.70 -13.63
N PRO A 213 4.60 0.43 -13.79
CA PRO A 213 4.30 -0.64 -12.85
C PRO A 213 5.08 -0.44 -11.54
N VAL A 214 4.37 -0.16 -10.46
CA VAL A 214 4.95 0.02 -9.13
C VAL A 214 3.93 -0.37 -8.05
N GLY A 215 4.46 -0.82 -6.91
CA GLY A 215 3.78 -0.74 -5.64
C GLY A 215 4.72 -0.17 -4.58
N ALA A 216 4.17 0.25 -3.45
CA ALA A 216 4.96 0.64 -2.31
C ALA A 216 4.28 0.21 -1.03
N LEU A 217 5.09 -0.18 -0.05
CA LEU A 217 4.68 -0.31 1.33
C LEU A 217 5.31 0.84 2.11
N VAL A 218 4.49 1.62 2.80
CA VAL A 218 4.97 2.61 3.75
C VAL A 218 4.69 2.12 5.16
N ALA A 219 5.69 2.17 6.03
CA ALA A 219 5.60 1.79 7.44
C ALA A 219 6.64 2.58 8.26
N SER A 220 6.66 2.37 9.57
CA SER A 220 7.76 2.90 10.39
C SER A 220 9.10 2.27 9.98
N LYS A 221 10.17 3.05 10.05
CA LYS A 221 11.55 2.60 9.81
C LYS A 221 11.93 1.48 10.76
N GLN A 222 11.42 1.52 12.00
CA GLN A 222 11.61 0.45 12.97
C GLN A 222 11.05 -0.88 12.44
N ALA A 223 9.81 -0.89 11.97
CA ALA A 223 9.22 -2.09 11.36
C ALA A 223 9.99 -2.48 10.09
N MET A 224 10.14 -1.55 9.14
CA MET A 224 10.73 -1.83 7.82
C MET A 224 12.16 -2.38 7.92
N SER A 225 12.95 -1.95 8.92
CA SER A 225 14.30 -2.45 9.17
C SER A 225 14.37 -3.97 9.39
N GLN A 226 13.26 -4.61 9.79
CA GLN A 226 13.19 -6.05 9.98
C GLN A 226 13.26 -6.87 8.67
N PHE A 227 13.12 -6.23 7.50
CA PHE A 227 13.41 -6.86 6.21
C PHE A 227 14.90 -6.92 5.89
N ALA A 228 15.73 -6.11 6.53
CA ALA A 228 17.17 -6.11 6.27
C ALA A 228 17.88 -7.29 6.97
N GLN A 229 17.34 -7.79 8.08
CA GLN A 229 18.04 -8.72 8.97
C GLN A 229 17.16 -9.91 9.41
N ASN A 230 17.81 -10.98 9.86
CA ASN A 230 17.20 -12.21 10.39
C ASN A 230 16.19 -12.91 9.44
N PRO A 231 16.55 -13.30 8.20
CA PRO A 231 17.89 -13.38 7.65
C PRO A 231 18.31 -12.09 6.96
N SER A 232 19.60 -11.96 6.64
CA SER A 232 20.08 -10.88 5.77
C SER A 232 19.26 -10.88 4.47
N LEU A 233 18.82 -9.69 4.05
CA LEU A 233 17.96 -9.55 2.86
C LEU A 233 16.65 -10.36 2.97
N GLY A 234 16.03 -10.37 4.16
CA GLY A 234 14.84 -11.15 4.50
C GLY A 234 13.60 -10.86 3.63
N HIS A 235 13.58 -9.71 2.94
CA HIS A 235 12.70 -9.47 1.81
C HIS A 235 13.44 -8.66 0.74
N ILE A 236 13.47 -9.17 -0.49
CA ILE A 236 14.02 -8.46 -1.66
C ILE A 236 13.11 -8.65 -2.87
N THR A 237 13.26 -7.76 -3.85
CA THR A 237 12.69 -7.86 -5.18
C THR A 237 13.66 -7.21 -6.17
N THR A 238 13.91 -7.84 -7.31
CA THR A 238 14.94 -7.39 -8.27
C THR A 238 14.68 -5.97 -8.78
N PHE A 239 13.41 -5.63 -9.04
CA PHE A 239 13.04 -4.39 -9.70
C PHE A 239 12.40 -3.35 -8.75
N GLY A 240 12.23 -3.67 -7.47
CA GLY A 240 11.68 -2.73 -6.50
C GLY A 240 12.58 -1.50 -6.36
N GLY A 241 12.06 -0.33 -6.71
CA GLY A 241 12.85 0.91 -6.75
C GLY A 241 13.64 1.13 -8.04
N HIS A 242 13.25 0.48 -9.14
CA HIS A 242 13.84 0.70 -10.46
C HIS A 242 13.88 2.21 -10.81
N PRO A 243 15.04 2.79 -11.21
CA PRO A 243 15.19 4.23 -11.44
C PRO A 243 14.11 4.84 -12.36
N LEU A 244 13.85 4.25 -13.53
CA LEU A 244 12.80 4.72 -14.44
C LEU A 244 11.40 4.71 -13.81
N VAL A 245 11.07 3.69 -13.01
CA VAL A 245 9.78 3.59 -12.32
C VAL A 245 9.69 4.67 -11.23
N CYS A 246 10.75 4.85 -10.43
CA CYS A 246 10.82 5.92 -9.44
C CYS A 246 10.73 7.31 -10.07
N ALA A 247 11.20 7.51 -11.31
CA ALA A 247 11.00 8.79 -12.03
C ALA A 247 9.51 9.04 -12.34
N GLY A 248 8.76 7.99 -12.70
CA GLY A 248 7.30 8.07 -12.84
C GLY A 248 6.61 8.40 -11.51
N VAL A 249 7.05 7.79 -10.41
CA VAL A 249 6.58 8.10 -9.05
C VAL A 249 6.90 9.55 -8.66
N GLU A 250 8.13 10.03 -8.89
CA GLU A 250 8.55 11.41 -8.66
C GLU A 250 7.63 12.38 -9.43
N GLY A 251 7.34 12.09 -10.70
CA GLY A 251 6.43 12.89 -11.52
C GLY A 251 5.01 12.91 -10.96
N ALA A 252 4.44 11.74 -10.65
CA ALA A 252 3.09 11.62 -10.11
C ALA A 252 2.91 12.35 -8.78
N LEU A 253 3.86 12.21 -7.86
CA LEU A 253 3.85 12.90 -6.57
C LEU A 253 4.07 14.41 -6.73
N THR A 254 4.90 14.84 -7.68
CA THR A 254 5.04 16.27 -8.01
C THR A 254 3.70 16.87 -8.44
N CYS A 255 2.96 16.17 -9.31
CA CYS A 255 1.64 16.60 -9.74
C CYS A 255 0.64 16.63 -8.58
N MET A 256 0.61 15.58 -7.76
CA MET A 256 -0.28 15.47 -6.61
C MET A 256 -0.02 16.58 -5.57
N ASN A 257 1.25 16.86 -5.26
CA ASN A 257 1.64 17.87 -4.27
C ASN A 257 1.40 19.31 -4.77
N ALA A 258 1.19 19.51 -6.07
CA ALA A 258 0.81 20.79 -6.65
C ALA A 258 -0.71 21.05 -6.60
N LEU A 259 -1.52 20.07 -6.21
CA LEU A 259 -2.97 20.23 -6.08
C LEU A 259 -3.32 21.05 -4.83
N ASP A 260 -4.25 21.99 -5.01
CA ASP A 260 -4.92 22.63 -3.89
C ASP A 260 -6.12 21.78 -3.46
N TRP A 261 -5.93 21.01 -2.38
CA TRP A 261 -6.95 20.10 -1.86
C TRP A 261 -8.21 20.80 -1.35
N ALA A 262 -8.18 22.12 -1.11
CA ALA A 262 -9.37 22.87 -0.71
C ALA A 262 -10.41 23.03 -1.84
N VAL A 263 -9.98 22.82 -3.10
CA VAL A 263 -10.84 22.98 -4.29
C VAL A 263 -11.02 21.68 -5.09
N VAL A 264 -10.47 20.57 -4.60
CA VAL A 264 -10.72 19.24 -5.17
C VAL A 264 -12.07 18.75 -4.63
N GLU A 265 -13.10 18.76 -5.48
CA GLU A 265 -14.43 18.20 -5.20
C GLU A 265 -14.43 16.66 -5.11
#